data_AF-A0A7C3C6U9-F1
#
_entry.id   AF-A0A7C3C6U9-F1
#
_cell.length_a   1.000
_cell.length_b   1.000
_cell.length_c   1.000
_cell.angle_alpha   90.00
_cell.angle_beta   90.00
_cell.angle_gamma   90.00
#
_symmetry.space_group_name_H-M   'P 1'
#
loop_
_entity.id
_entity.type
_entity.pdbx_description
1 polymer ?
#
loop_
_entity_poly.entity_id
_entity_poly.type
_entity_poly.pdbx_seq_one_letter_code
_entity_poly.pdbx_strand_id
1 'polypeptide(L)'
;MVDLVRKAETVSDTGPRLYYLNMPKRFLTGTVYDPKTNEVVSGVTCTLVNDNSGEKLTAVTDAFGDFWFEDLKESSFTLDIRKGGKSLTVPSIKTEKDVNLGDISL
;
A
#
# COMPACT_ATOMS: atom_id res chain seq x y z
N MET A 1 16.58 -18.84 18.80
CA MET A 1 16.60 -17.57 19.59
C MET A 1 17.44 -16.48 18.91
N VAL A 2 18.61 -16.80 18.33
CA VAL A 2 19.50 -15.81 17.69
C VAL A 2 18.93 -15.20 16.40
N ASP A 3 18.16 -15.95 15.61
CA ASP A 3 17.70 -15.50 14.28
C ASP A 3 16.54 -14.49 14.31
N LEU A 4 15.68 -14.53 15.33
CA LEU A 4 14.57 -13.57 15.47
C LEU A 4 15.08 -12.19 15.87
N VAL A 5 16.11 -12.12 16.71
CA VAL A 5 16.72 -10.85 17.14
C VAL A 5 17.34 -10.10 15.96
N ARG A 6 17.90 -10.81 14.97
CA ARG A 6 18.49 -10.20 13.76
C ARG A 6 17.48 -9.51 12.85
N LYS A 7 16.20 -9.91 12.91
CA LYS A 7 15.12 -9.37 12.08
C LYS A 7 14.30 -8.31 12.81
N ALA A 8 14.62 -8.06 14.07
CA ALA A 8 13.82 -7.22 14.94
C ALA A 8 14.35 -5.77 14.94
N GLU A 9 13.42 -4.83 15.00
CA GLU A 9 13.65 -3.38 14.96
C GLU A 9 13.70 -2.82 16.39
N THR A 10 14.47 -1.74 16.60
CA THR A 10 14.60 -1.03 17.89
C THR A 10 14.07 0.39 17.78
N VAL A 11 13.53 0.92 18.88
CA VAL A 11 12.94 2.27 18.96
C VAL A 11 13.94 3.30 19.54
N SER A 12 15.08 2.84 20.05
CA SER A 12 16.12 3.70 20.62
C SER A 12 17.52 3.12 20.46
N ASP A 13 18.52 4.00 20.48
CA ASP A 13 19.95 3.64 20.44
C ASP A 13 20.56 3.42 21.84
N THR A 14 19.73 3.28 22.87
CA THR A 14 20.17 3.16 24.27
C THR A 14 20.58 1.73 24.67
N GLY A 15 20.78 0.84 23.69
CA GLY A 15 20.99 -0.60 23.92
C GLY A 15 19.79 -1.31 24.60
N PRO A 16 18.56 -1.18 24.07
CA PRO A 16 17.38 -1.82 24.66
C PRO A 16 17.44 -3.35 24.52
N ARG A 17 16.69 -4.05 25.37
CA ARG A 17 16.52 -5.53 25.31
C ARG A 17 15.15 -5.94 24.73
N LEU A 18 14.33 -4.96 24.35
CA LEU A 18 13.03 -5.13 23.74
C LEU A 18 13.14 -4.77 22.26
N TYR A 19 12.72 -5.68 21.40
CA TYR A 19 12.75 -5.49 19.95
C TYR A 19 11.40 -5.87 19.37
N TYR A 20 11.02 -5.21 18.27
CA TYR A 20 9.76 -5.42 17.58
C TYR A 20 10.00 -6.19 16.30
N LEU A 21 9.13 -7.16 16.00
CA LEU A 21 9.07 -7.77 14.67
C LEU A 21 7.91 -7.13 13.93
N ASN A 22 8.17 -6.72 12.68
CA ASN A 22 7.22 -6.07 11.81
C ASN A 22 6.69 -4.77 12.42
N MET A 23 7.60 -3.85 12.75
CA MET A 23 7.19 -2.55 13.28
C MET A 23 6.27 -1.87 12.25
N PRO A 24 5.10 -1.34 12.65
CA PRO A 24 4.18 -0.73 11.71
C PRO A 24 4.87 0.36 10.90
N LYS A 25 4.81 0.23 9.58
CA LYS A 25 5.32 1.21 8.61
C LYS A 25 4.15 1.83 7.87
N ARG A 26 4.45 2.86 7.07
CA ARG A 26 3.44 3.55 6.27
C ARG A 26 2.79 2.62 5.28
N PHE A 27 1.49 2.79 5.09
CA PHE A 27 0.75 2.07 4.07
C PHE A 27 -0.09 2.99 3.19
N LEU A 28 -0.46 2.45 2.03
CA LEU A 28 -1.43 3.02 1.12
C LEU A 28 -2.48 1.96 0.77
N THR A 29 -3.76 2.30 0.94
CA THR A 29 -4.87 1.38 0.70
C THR A 29 -6.07 2.09 0.07
N GLY A 30 -7.01 1.31 -0.44
CA GLY A 30 -8.31 1.73 -0.94
C GLY A 30 -9.14 0.52 -1.39
N THR A 31 -10.41 0.80 -1.71
CA THR A 31 -11.39 -0.20 -2.14
C THR A 31 -11.86 0.13 -3.54
N VAL A 32 -11.89 -0.83 -4.46
CA VAL A 32 -12.35 -0.63 -5.83
C VAL A 32 -13.77 -1.18 -6.00
N TYR A 33 -14.67 -0.40 -6.59
CA TYR A 33 -16.06 -0.79 -6.86
C TYR A 33 -16.55 -0.32 -8.23
N ASP A 34 -17.60 -0.97 -8.76
CA ASP A 34 -18.31 -0.53 -9.97
C ASP A 34 -19.57 0.26 -9.55
N PRO A 35 -19.67 1.57 -9.87
CA PRO A 35 -20.82 2.38 -9.48
C PRO A 35 -22.11 2.02 -10.21
N LYS A 36 -22.06 1.25 -11.31
CA LYS A 36 -23.26 0.83 -12.05
C LYS A 36 -23.98 -0.33 -11.39
N THR A 37 -23.22 -1.29 -10.85
CA THR A 37 -23.76 -2.45 -10.14
C THR A 37 -23.80 -2.23 -8.63
N ASN A 38 -23.08 -1.23 -8.13
CA ASN A 38 -22.89 -0.96 -6.71
C ASN A 38 -22.24 -2.16 -5.98
N GLU A 39 -21.25 -2.78 -6.62
CA GLU A 39 -20.52 -3.95 -6.12
C GLU A 39 -19.01 -3.71 -6.15
N VAL A 40 -18.30 -4.33 -5.20
CA VAL A 40 -16.83 -4.34 -5.15
C VAL A 40 -16.23 -5.14 -6.29
N VAL A 41 -15.05 -4.75 -6.77
CA VAL A 41 -14.38 -5.40 -7.91
C VAL A 41 -13.09 -6.06 -7.44
N SER A 42 -13.08 -7.39 -7.45
CA SER A 42 -11.92 -8.21 -7.12
C SER A 42 -10.99 -8.45 -8.32
N GLY A 43 -9.73 -8.76 -8.04
CA GLY A 43 -8.75 -9.08 -9.07
C GLY A 43 -8.32 -7.89 -9.93
N VAL A 44 -8.50 -6.66 -9.46
CA VAL A 44 -8.05 -5.43 -10.13
C VAL A 44 -6.56 -5.28 -9.91
N THR A 45 -5.79 -4.98 -10.97
CA THR A 45 -4.35 -4.75 -10.83
C THR A 45 -4.09 -3.30 -10.46
N CYS A 46 -3.53 -3.08 -9.29
CA CYS A 46 -3.10 -1.79 -8.77
C CYS A 46 -1.57 -1.71 -8.87
N THR A 47 -1.05 -0.70 -9.57
CA THR A 47 0.40 -0.46 -9.69
C THR A 47 0.73 0.88 -9.07
N LEU A 48 1.50 0.87 -7.99
CA LEU A 48 1.97 2.06 -7.31
C LEU A 48 3.39 2.37 -7.78
N VAL A 49 3.62 3.59 -8.26
CA VAL A 49 4.92 4.05 -8.74
C VAL A 49 5.43 5.13 -7.81
N ASN A 50 6.64 4.97 -7.28
CA ASN A 50 7.32 6.04 -6.54
C ASN A 50 7.81 7.10 -7.52
N ASP A 51 7.34 8.34 -7.38
CA ASP A 51 7.63 9.41 -8.35
C ASP A 51 9.11 9.84 -8.30
N ASN A 52 9.80 9.61 -7.18
CA ASN A 52 11.21 9.99 -6.99
C ASN A 52 12.18 8.89 -7.46
N SER A 53 11.93 7.62 -7.09
CA SER A 53 12.83 6.50 -7.40
C SER A 53 12.45 5.74 -8.67
N GLY A 54 11.21 5.88 -9.16
CA GLY A 54 10.65 5.08 -10.24
C GLY A 54 10.33 3.64 -9.85
N GLU A 55 10.51 3.26 -8.57
CA GLU A 55 10.17 1.93 -8.05
C GLU A 55 8.68 1.63 -8.26
N LYS A 56 8.39 0.40 -8.67
CA LYS A 56 7.02 -0.05 -8.93
C LYS A 56 6.65 -1.19 -8.00
N LEU A 57 5.52 -1.03 -7.34
CA LEU A 57 4.88 -2.05 -6.52
C LEU A 57 3.56 -2.44 -7.17
N THR A 58 3.17 -3.70 -7.02
CA THR A 58 1.89 -4.20 -7.56
C THR A 58 1.11 -4.91 -6.46
N ALA A 59 -0.18 -4.60 -6.39
CA ALA A 59 -1.16 -5.28 -5.56
C ALA A 59 -2.36 -5.68 -6.42
N VAL A 60 -3.12 -6.67 -5.96
CA VAL A 60 -4.35 -7.11 -6.61
C VAL A 60 -5.47 -7.01 -5.61
N THR A 61 -6.62 -6.44 -6.02
CA THR A 61 -7.75 -6.33 -5.11
C THR A 61 -8.27 -7.70 -4.69
N ASP A 62 -8.59 -7.85 -3.42
CA ASP A 62 -9.09 -9.11 -2.85
C ASP A 62 -10.61 -9.28 -3.09
N ALA A 63 -11.23 -10.23 -2.38
CA ALA A 63 -12.67 -10.51 -2.51
C ALA A 63 -13.59 -9.36 -2.03
N PHE A 64 -13.06 -8.43 -1.22
CA PHE A 64 -13.75 -7.24 -0.75
C PHE A 64 -13.44 -6.01 -1.61
N GLY A 65 -12.62 -6.16 -2.66
CA GLY A 65 -12.20 -5.06 -3.53
C GLY A 65 -11.04 -4.25 -2.94
N ASP A 66 -10.45 -4.69 -1.83
CA ASP A 66 -9.41 -3.96 -1.12
C ASP A 66 -8.03 -4.27 -1.67
N PHE A 67 -7.16 -3.27 -1.71
CA PHE A 67 -5.73 -3.45 -1.97
C PHE A 67 -4.88 -2.77 -0.91
N TRP A 68 -3.69 -3.31 -0.67
CA TRP A 68 -2.76 -2.79 0.34
C TRP A 68 -1.35 -2.72 -0.23
N PHE A 69 -0.70 -1.57 -0.05
CA PHE A 69 0.73 -1.39 -0.21
C PHE A 69 1.31 -1.05 1.15
N GLU A 70 2.01 -2.00 1.75
CA GLU A 70 2.62 -1.87 3.08
C GLU A 70 4.12 -1.54 2.97
N ASP A 71 4.75 -1.26 4.11
CA ASP A 71 6.19 -1.00 4.19
C ASP A 71 6.70 0.17 3.32
N LEU A 72 5.84 1.17 3.09
CA LEU A 72 6.18 2.31 2.25
C LEU A 72 7.13 3.28 2.94
N LYS A 73 8.07 3.81 2.14
CA LYS A 73 8.86 4.99 2.52
C LYS A 73 8.02 6.25 2.39
N GLU A 74 8.47 7.33 3.02
CA GLU A 74 7.95 8.66 2.73
C GLU A 74 8.26 9.04 1.28
N SER A 75 7.23 9.29 0.48
CA SER A 75 7.38 9.76 -0.90
C SER A 75 6.09 10.29 -1.47
N SER A 76 6.20 10.80 -2.70
CA SER A 76 5.07 10.95 -3.61
C SER A 76 4.97 9.72 -4.49
N PHE A 77 3.75 9.25 -4.70
CA PHE A 77 3.44 8.10 -5.54
C PHE A 77 2.30 8.40 -6.51
N THR A 78 2.35 7.72 -7.65
CA THR A 78 1.25 7.64 -8.61
C THR A 78 0.67 6.23 -8.62
N LEU A 79 -0.64 6.11 -8.42
CA LEU A 79 -1.35 4.84 -8.46
C LEU A 79 -2.08 4.67 -9.78
N ASP A 80 -1.79 3.58 -10.48
CA ASP A 80 -2.52 3.12 -11.65
C ASP A 80 -3.39 1.91 -11.31
N ILE A 81 -4.68 1.98 -11.62
CA ILE A 81 -5.66 0.91 -11.39
C ILE A 81 -6.17 0.44 -12.74
N ARG A 82 -6.10 -0.88 -13.01
CA ARG A 82 -6.48 -1.47 -14.30
C ARG A 82 -7.22 -2.79 -14.13
N LYS A 83 -8.33 -2.93 -14.87
CA LYS A 83 -9.07 -4.20 -15.01
C LYS A 83 -9.78 -4.24 -16.36
N GLY A 84 -9.40 -5.20 -17.21
CA GLY A 84 -9.93 -5.28 -18.57
C GLY A 84 -9.62 -4.00 -19.36
N GLY A 85 -10.66 -3.39 -19.94
CA GLY A 85 -10.54 -2.13 -20.69
C GLY A 85 -10.73 -0.85 -19.87
N LYS A 86 -10.96 -0.96 -18.55
CA LYS A 86 -11.12 0.19 -17.65
C LYS A 86 -9.80 0.51 -16.94
N SER A 87 -9.51 1.80 -16.79
CA SER A 87 -8.33 2.27 -16.05
C SER A 87 -8.56 3.62 -15.39
N LEU A 88 -7.92 3.83 -14.24
CA LEU A 88 -7.88 5.09 -13.52
C LEU A 88 -6.44 5.34 -13.04
N THR A 89 -5.99 6.59 -13.08
CA THR A 89 -4.71 7.02 -12.51
C THR A 89 -4.97 8.07 -11.42
N VAL A 90 -4.38 7.86 -10.25
CA VAL A 90 -4.43 8.78 -9.11
C VAL A 90 -3.00 9.29 -8.85
N PRO A 91 -2.66 10.52 -9.27
CA PRO A 91 -1.33 11.08 -9.10
C PRO A 91 -1.11 11.71 -7.71
N SER A 92 0.15 11.99 -7.39
CA SER A 92 0.56 12.86 -6.28
C SER A 92 0.08 12.43 -4.89
N ILE A 93 0.02 11.12 -4.64
CA ILE A 93 -0.35 10.56 -3.34
C ILE A 93 0.88 10.61 -2.44
N LYS A 94 0.77 11.30 -1.31
CA LYS A 94 1.90 11.51 -0.40
C LYS A 94 1.76 10.66 0.87
N THR A 95 2.83 9.95 1.21
CA THR A 95 2.88 9.04 2.35
C THR A 95 3.62 9.65 3.56
N GLU A 96 3.43 10.94 3.86
CA GLU A 96 3.94 11.51 5.12
C GLU A 96 3.32 10.81 6.35
N LYS A 97 2.11 10.27 6.15
CA LYS A 97 1.33 9.42 7.04
C LYS A 97 0.73 8.26 6.24
N ASP A 98 0.05 7.36 6.94
CA ASP A 98 -0.78 6.34 6.30
C ASP A 98 -1.88 6.98 5.44
N VAL A 99 -2.11 6.41 4.26
CA VAL A 99 -3.10 6.90 3.31
C VAL A 99 -4.14 5.84 3.03
N ASN A 100 -5.40 6.17 3.29
CA ASN A 100 -6.54 5.44 2.77
C ASN A 100 -7.26 6.34 1.75
N LEU A 101 -7.35 5.88 0.51
CA LEU A 101 -8.01 6.59 -0.59
C LEU A 101 -9.54 6.44 -0.56
N GLY A 102 -10.07 5.57 0.31
CA GLY A 102 -11.48 5.24 0.39
C GLY A 102 -11.96 4.45 -0.83
N ASP A 103 -13.22 4.67 -1.19
CA ASP A 103 -13.88 4.00 -2.30
C ASP A 103 -13.51 4.65 -3.64
N ILE A 104 -12.97 3.84 -4.54
CA ILE A 104 -12.52 4.23 -5.87
C ILE A 104 -13.41 3.56 -6.91
N SER A 105 -14.07 4.37 -7.73
CA SER A 105 -14.88 3.86 -8.82
C SER A 105 -14.02 3.51 -10.05
N LEU A 106 -14.28 2.35 -10.65
CA LEU A 106 -13.63 1.86 -11.87
C LEU A 106 -14.64 1.45 -12.95
#